data_AF-A0A2G9U6W3-F1
#
_entry.id   AF-A0A2G9U6W3-F1
#
_cell.length_a   1.000
_cell.length_b   1.000
_cell.length_c   1.000
_cell.angle_alpha   90.00
_cell.angle_beta   90.00
_cell.angle_gamma   90.00
#
_symmetry.space_group_name_H-M   'P 1'
#
loop_
_entity.id
_entity.type
_entity.pdbx_description
1 polymer ?
#
loop_
_entity_poly.entity_id
_entity_poly.type
_entity_poly.pdbx_seq_one_letter_code
_entity_poly.pdbx_strand_id
1 'polypeptide(L)'
;MDITGASDPYVKVEQVYRGKRVKLRKSSCKRANLNPVYHETLEYDLPLSQVAETNILVQVMDWDRIGKDDLLGCCVLGKDSPTVEGRTQWENCFLSLAQTDVNGQKRKPIGQWHSILSEVPEQFRNIPKAKK
;
A
#
# COMPACT_ATOMS: atom_id res chain seq x y z
N MET A 1 -16.50 13.08 4.74
CA MET A 1 -16.56 12.61 6.15
C MET A 1 -18.03 12.53 6.53
N ASP A 2 -18.54 11.30 6.62
CA ASP A 2 -19.97 11.01 6.77
C ASP A 2 -20.64 11.70 7.97
N ILE A 3 -21.87 12.14 7.74
CA ILE A 3 -22.74 12.85 8.70
C ILE A 3 -23.01 12.05 10.00
N THR A 4 -22.71 10.75 10.01
CA THR A 4 -22.96 9.83 11.13
C THR A 4 -21.77 9.63 12.07
N GLY A 5 -20.59 10.19 11.77
CA GLY A 5 -19.40 10.09 12.64
C GLY A 5 -18.67 8.74 12.60
N ALA A 6 -19.05 7.84 11.69
CA ALA A 6 -18.36 6.57 11.46
C ALA A 6 -18.08 6.39 9.97
N SER A 7 -16.82 6.13 9.62
CA SER A 7 -16.38 5.84 8.25
C SER A 7 -16.64 4.37 7.85
N ASP A 8 -16.75 4.13 6.56
CA ASP A 8 -16.79 2.82 5.91
C ASP A 8 -15.42 2.51 5.26
N PRO A 9 -14.32 2.25 6.02
CA PRO A 9 -13.00 2.22 5.41
C PRO A 9 -12.69 0.96 4.60
N TYR A 10 -12.00 1.17 3.49
CA TYR A 10 -11.31 0.13 2.72
C TYR A 10 -9.89 0.54 2.37
N VAL A 11 -9.03 -0.43 2.07
CA VAL A 11 -7.64 -0.19 1.67
C VAL A 11 -7.50 -0.36 0.17
N LYS A 12 -6.97 0.66 -0.48
CA LYS A 12 -6.60 0.69 -1.89
C LYS A 12 -5.09 0.62 -2.01
N VAL A 13 -4.57 -0.43 -2.65
CA VAL A 13 -3.13 -0.67 -2.81
C VAL A 13 -2.76 -0.59 -4.29
N GLU A 14 -1.81 0.27 -4.63
CA GLU A 14 -1.36 0.54 -6.00
C GLU A 14 0.13 0.20 -6.15
N GLN A 15 0.45 -0.72 -7.06
CA GLN A 15 1.81 -0.95 -7.50
C GLN A 15 2.18 0.08 -8.56
N VAL A 16 3.24 0.84 -8.28
CA VAL A 16 3.79 1.90 -9.12
C VAL A 16 5.18 1.49 -9.55
N TYR A 17 5.38 1.29 -10.84
CA TYR A 17 6.68 0.97 -11.42
C TYR A 17 7.10 2.08 -12.39
N ARG A 18 8.29 2.65 -12.21
CA ARG A 18 8.81 3.76 -13.05
C ARG A 18 7.80 4.92 -13.21
N GLY A 19 7.16 5.32 -12.11
CA GLY A 19 6.16 6.39 -12.11
C GLY A 19 4.88 6.07 -12.89
N LYS A 20 4.58 4.79 -13.15
CA LYS A 20 3.34 4.36 -13.79
C LYS A 20 2.62 3.36 -12.90
N ARG A 21 1.30 3.51 -12.77
CA ARG A 21 0.47 2.55 -12.03
C ARG A 21 0.29 1.30 -12.88
N VAL A 22 0.84 0.17 -12.43
CA VAL A 22 0.80 -1.11 -13.14
C VAL A 22 -0.31 -2.04 -12.63
N LYS A 23 -0.57 -2.05 -11.33
CA LYS A 23 -1.58 -2.93 -10.71
C LYS A 23 -2.28 -2.22 -9.57
N LEU A 24 -3.59 -2.41 -9.46
CA LEU A 24 -4.43 -1.90 -8.37
C LEU A 24 -5.19 -3.09 -7.76
N ARG A 25 -5.19 -3.18 -6.43
CA ARG A 25 -6.06 -4.07 -5.65
C ARG A 25 -6.74 -3.27 -4.54
N LYS A 26 -7.90 -3.74 -4.11
CA LYS A 26 -8.65 -3.18 -2.98
C LYS A 26 -8.98 -4.30 -2.00
N SER A 27 -9.05 -3.98 -0.72
CA SER A 27 -9.62 -4.85 0.30
C SER A 27 -11.15 -4.83 0.25
N SER A 28 -11.78 -5.65 1.09
CA SER A 28 -13.18 -5.45 1.48
C SER A 28 -13.36 -4.12 2.21
N CYS A 29 -14.58 -3.57 2.11
CA CYS A 29 -15.02 -2.40 2.86
C CYS A 29 -15.56 -2.82 4.23
N LYS A 30 -15.14 -2.16 5.31
CA LYS A 30 -15.65 -2.41 6.67
C LYS A 30 -16.59 -1.28 7.05
N ARG A 31 -17.87 -1.59 7.27
CA ARG A 31 -18.89 -0.55 7.50
C ARG A 31 -18.85 0.00 8.92
N ALA A 32 -19.04 1.31 9.07
CA ALA A 32 -19.14 2.08 10.30
C ALA A 32 -18.06 1.70 11.33
N ASN A 33 -16.79 1.64 10.89
CA ASN A 33 -15.71 1.12 11.70
C ASN A 33 -14.44 1.97 11.55
N LEU A 34 -14.06 2.71 12.59
CA LEU A 34 -12.84 3.52 12.61
C LEU A 34 -11.55 2.72 12.88
N ASN A 35 -11.66 1.46 13.30
CA ASN A 35 -10.54 0.57 13.61
C ASN A 35 -10.70 -0.76 12.86
N PRO A 36 -10.71 -0.73 11.53
CA PRO A 36 -10.98 -1.91 10.72
C PRO A 36 -9.86 -2.95 10.86
N VAL A 37 -10.26 -4.22 11.00
CA VAL A 37 -9.36 -5.37 10.91
C VAL A 37 -9.67 -6.11 9.62
N TYR A 38 -8.70 -6.15 8.69
CA TYR A 38 -8.90 -6.73 7.37
C TYR A 38 -8.54 -8.22 7.33
N HIS A 39 -7.33 -8.58 7.79
CA HIS A 39 -6.77 -9.93 7.63
C HIS A 39 -6.82 -10.46 6.17
N GLU A 40 -6.68 -9.55 5.21
CA GLU A 40 -6.70 -9.87 3.78
C GLU A 40 -5.29 -9.83 3.20
N THR A 41 -4.99 -10.78 2.30
CA THR A 41 -3.74 -10.81 1.55
C THR A 41 -3.99 -10.29 0.13
N LEU A 42 -3.22 -9.27 -0.28
CA LEU A 42 -3.26 -8.73 -1.63
C LEU A 42 -1.97 -9.10 -2.36
N GLU A 43 -2.09 -9.89 -3.44
CA GLU A 43 -0.93 -10.46 -4.15
C GLU A 43 -0.53 -9.66 -5.40
N TYR A 44 0.79 -9.44 -5.52
CA TYR A 44 1.43 -8.70 -6.61
C TYR A 44 2.59 -9.49 -7.19
N ASP A 45 2.69 -9.47 -8.51
CA ASP A 45 3.79 -10.08 -9.24
C ASP A 45 4.88 -9.03 -9.39
N LEU A 46 6.02 -9.26 -8.73
CA LEU A 46 7.14 -8.33 -8.72
C LEU A 46 8.46 -9.06 -8.99
N PRO A 47 8.99 -8.99 -10.23
CA PRO A 47 10.32 -9.48 -10.55
C PRO A 47 11.39 -8.75 -9.72
N LEU A 48 12.41 -9.49 -9.25
CA LEU A 48 13.52 -8.91 -8.47
C LEU A 48 14.22 -7.77 -9.21
N SER A 49 14.32 -7.84 -10.55
CA SER A 49 14.90 -6.78 -11.39
C SER A 49 14.11 -5.47 -11.39
N GLN A 50 12.84 -5.49 -10.95
CA GLN A 50 11.96 -4.32 -10.92
C GLN A 50 11.83 -3.69 -9.53
N VAL A 51 12.31 -4.37 -8.48
CA VAL A 51 12.16 -3.96 -7.07
C VAL A 51 12.69 -2.56 -6.82
N ALA A 52 13.88 -2.25 -7.35
CA ALA A 52 14.54 -0.97 -7.14
C ALA A 52 13.75 0.23 -7.71
N GLU A 53 12.84 0.01 -8.65
CA GLU A 53 12.05 1.06 -9.31
C GLU A 53 10.54 0.93 -9.04
N THR A 54 10.18 0.05 -8.10
CA THR A 54 8.80 -0.20 -7.68
C THR A 54 8.54 0.47 -6.35
N ASN A 55 7.37 1.10 -6.25
CA ASN A 55 6.79 1.59 -5.02
C ASN A 55 5.37 1.02 -4.88
N ILE A 56 4.92 0.82 -3.65
CA ILE A 56 3.56 0.44 -3.29
C ILE A 56 2.93 1.61 -2.56
N LEU A 57 1.89 2.20 -3.15
CA LEU A 57 1.07 3.22 -2.50
C LEU A 57 -0.12 2.52 -1.82
N VAL A 58 -0.21 2.64 -0.50
CA VAL A 58 -1.31 2.12 0.32
C VAL A 58 -2.16 3.31 0.74
N GLN A 59 -3.46 3.30 0.42
CA GLN A 59 -4.41 4.36 0.72
C GLN A 59 -5.56 3.77 1.53
N VAL A 60 -5.84 4.33 2.70
CA VAL A 60 -7.07 4.08 3.46
C VAL A 60 -8.11 5.08 2.95
N MET A 61 -9.21 4.56 2.43
CA MET A 61 -10.28 5.34 1.80
C MET A 61 -11.56 5.15 2.61
N ASP A 62 -12.39 6.18 2.71
CA ASP A 62 -13.76 6.10 3.19
C ASP A 62 -14.67 5.82 2.00
N TRP A 63 -15.46 4.76 2.05
CA TRP A 63 -16.42 4.49 0.99
C TRP A 63 -17.69 5.30 1.24
N ASP A 64 -18.05 6.16 0.29
CA ASP A 64 -19.25 6.96 0.37
C ASP A 64 -20.37 6.37 -0.50
N ARG A 65 -21.58 6.27 0.05
CA ARG A 65 -22.75 5.82 -0.74
C ARG A 65 -23.06 6.78 -1.90
N ILE A 66 -22.83 8.07 -1.69
CA ILE A 66 -23.11 9.14 -2.65
C ILE A 66 -21.89 10.02 -2.74
N GLY A 67 -21.36 10.20 -3.96
CA GLY A 67 -20.22 11.07 -4.20
C GLY A 67 -18.95 10.29 -4.51
N LYS A 68 -17.80 10.87 -4.15
CA LYS A 68 -16.49 10.26 -4.34
C LYS A 68 -15.95 9.86 -2.97
N ASP A 69 -15.41 8.66 -2.89
CA ASP A 69 -14.66 8.17 -1.72
C ASP A 69 -13.60 9.18 -1.25
N ASP A 70 -13.62 9.48 0.04
CA ASP A 70 -12.65 10.35 0.71
C ASP A 70 -11.35 9.61 1.05
N LEU A 71 -10.21 10.29 0.94
CA LEU A 71 -8.94 9.77 1.47
C LEU A 71 -8.90 9.99 2.99
N LEU A 72 -8.77 8.90 3.75
CA LEU A 72 -8.53 8.97 5.19
C LEU A 72 -7.03 9.10 5.51
N GLY A 73 -6.19 8.49 4.68
CA GLY A 73 -4.74 8.71 4.70
C GLY A 73 -4.00 7.66 3.88
N CYS A 74 -2.69 7.80 3.77
CA CYS A 74 -1.88 6.89 2.96
C CYS A 74 -0.48 6.67 3.51
N CYS A 75 0.19 5.62 3.04
CA CYS A 75 1.62 5.46 3.17
C CYS A 75 2.20 4.88 1.88
N VAL A 76 3.52 5.00 1.74
CA VAL A 76 4.25 4.48 0.58
C VAL A 76 5.32 3.52 1.07
N LEU A 77 5.43 2.37 0.45
CA LEU A 77 6.56 1.45 0.61
C LEU A 77 7.38 1.46 -0.67
N GLY A 78 8.69 1.57 -0.56
CA GLY A 78 9.56 1.69 -1.74
C GLY A 78 10.68 2.69 -1.52
N LYS A 79 11.63 2.74 -2.47
CA LYS A 79 12.77 3.66 -2.38
C LYS A 79 12.36 5.13 -2.31
N ASP A 80 11.23 5.47 -2.95
CA ASP A 80 10.72 6.85 -3.06
C ASP A 80 9.69 7.15 -1.97
N SER A 81 9.56 6.29 -0.95
CA SER A 81 8.72 6.58 0.20
C SER A 81 9.21 7.84 0.90
N PRO A 82 8.31 8.78 1.28
CA PRO A 82 8.69 9.97 2.03
C PRO A 82 9.08 9.64 3.48
N THR A 83 8.58 8.53 4.05
CA THR A 83 8.84 8.14 5.44
C THR A 83 10.00 7.16 5.55
N VAL A 84 10.72 7.20 6.68
CA VAL A 84 11.83 6.25 6.94
C VAL A 84 11.27 4.84 7.06
N GLU A 85 10.15 4.69 7.75
CA GLU A 85 9.45 3.43 7.99
C GLU A 85 9.11 2.72 6.67
N GLY A 86 8.61 3.47 5.68
CA GLY A 86 8.25 2.95 4.37
C GLY A 86 9.45 2.46 3.56
N ARG A 87 10.59 3.16 3.67
CA ARG A 87 11.85 2.74 3.05
C ARG A 87 12.42 1.51 3.73
N THR A 88 12.49 1.52 5.06
CA THR A 88 13.06 0.42 5.85
C THR A 88 12.23 -0.86 5.74
N GLN A 89 10.89 -0.80 5.77
CA GLN A 89 10.08 -2.00 5.58
C GLN A 89 10.30 -2.59 4.20
N TRP A 90 10.34 -1.74 3.16
CA TRP A 90 10.60 -2.19 1.80
C TRP A 90 11.94 -2.91 1.71
N GLU A 91 13.02 -2.30 2.20
CA GLU A 91 14.35 -2.92 2.22
C GLU A 91 14.35 -4.26 2.95
N ASN A 92 13.75 -4.35 4.14
CA ASN A 92 13.67 -5.60 4.91
C ASN A 92 12.91 -6.72 4.17
N CYS A 93 11.88 -6.36 3.39
CA CYS A 93 11.14 -7.33 2.55
C CYS A 93 12.03 -7.99 1.49
N PHE A 94 13.06 -7.34 0.99
CA PHE A 94 13.95 -7.89 -0.05
C PHE A 94 15.31 -8.33 0.49
N LEU A 95 15.81 -7.78 1.59
CA LEU A 95 16.97 -8.35 2.30
C LEU A 95 16.69 -9.77 2.79
N SER A 96 15.46 -10.03 3.26
CA SER A 96 15.02 -11.39 3.60
C SER A 96 14.89 -12.32 2.39
N LEU A 97 14.90 -11.80 1.15
CA LEU A 97 14.94 -12.61 -0.08
C LEU A 97 16.37 -12.91 -0.53
N ALA A 98 17.32 -12.02 -0.27
CA ALA A 98 18.74 -12.24 -0.54
C ALA A 98 19.34 -13.30 0.41
N GLN A 99 18.76 -13.45 1.59
CA GLN A 99 19.08 -14.53 2.54
C GLN A 99 18.13 -15.71 2.30
N THR A 100 18.38 -16.47 1.23
CA THR A 100 18.00 -17.89 1.28
C THR A 100 18.94 -18.48 2.31
N ASP A 101 18.47 -18.69 3.54
CA ASP A 101 19.33 -19.33 4.52
C ASP A 101 19.74 -20.72 3.99
N VAL A 102 20.89 -21.21 4.43
CA VAL A 102 21.42 -22.52 4.02
C VAL A 102 20.50 -23.70 4.40
N ASN A 103 19.38 -23.43 5.08
CA ASN A 103 18.45 -24.39 5.64
C ASN A 103 17.06 -24.37 4.97
N GLY A 104 16.85 -23.57 3.92
CA GLY A 104 15.58 -23.51 3.19
C GLY A 104 14.42 -22.89 3.99
N GLN A 105 14.72 -22.01 4.95
CA GLN A 105 13.73 -21.43 5.85
C GLN A 105 12.79 -20.46 5.10
N LYS A 106 11.47 -20.69 5.28
CA LYS A 106 10.41 -19.94 4.61
C LYS A 106 10.51 -18.44 4.94
N ARG A 107 10.30 -17.61 3.91
CA ARG A 107 10.11 -16.16 3.97
C ARG A 107 9.24 -15.80 5.19
N LYS A 108 9.79 -15.05 6.15
CA LYS A 108 9.01 -14.57 7.30
C LYS A 108 8.27 -13.29 6.89
N PRO A 109 6.93 -13.23 7.07
CA PRO A 109 6.20 -11.99 6.85
C PRO A 109 6.68 -10.90 7.82
N ILE A 110 6.87 -9.69 7.31
CA ILE A 110 7.27 -8.52 8.12
C ILE A 110 6.02 -7.69 8.38
N GLY A 111 5.54 -7.72 9.62
CA GLY A 111 4.49 -6.82 10.11
C GLY A 111 5.11 -5.56 10.70
N GLN A 112 4.66 -4.40 10.25
CA GLN A 112 5.11 -3.09 10.75
C GLN A 112 3.97 -2.08 10.67
N TRP A 113 3.82 -1.27 11.72
CA TRP A 113 2.91 -0.13 11.73
C TRP A 113 3.49 1.06 10.97
N HIS A 114 2.63 1.81 10.29
CA HIS A 114 2.97 3.05 9.59
C HIS A 114 2.07 4.18 10.04
N SER A 115 2.66 5.33 10.31
CA SER A 115 1.90 6.58 10.39
C SER A 115 1.40 6.95 8.99
N ILE A 116 0.11 7.22 8.88
CA ILE A 116 -0.50 7.63 7.61
C ILE A 116 -0.29 9.14 7.39
N LEU A 117 0.01 9.50 6.15
CA LEU A 117 0.02 10.86 5.66
C LEU A 117 -1.41 11.28 5.34
N SER A 118 -1.77 12.52 5.64
CA SER A 118 -3.08 13.09 5.32
C SER A 118 -3.32 13.24 3.82
N GLU A 119 -2.26 13.34 3.02
CA GLU A 119 -2.33 13.49 1.58
C GLU A 119 -1.41 12.52 0.88
N VAL A 120 -1.81 12.07 -0.32
CA VAL A 120 -0.93 11.33 -1.23
C VAL A 120 0.25 12.24 -1.60
N PRO A 121 1.51 11.80 -1.51
CA PRO A 121 2.65 12.63 -1.91
C PRO A 121 2.58 12.98 -3.41
N GLU A 122 3.05 14.16 -3.80
CA GLU A 122 2.85 14.73 -5.13
C GLU A 122 3.25 13.79 -6.28
N GLN A 123 4.42 13.16 -6.17
CA GLN A 123 4.94 12.20 -7.16
C GLN A 123 4.05 10.94 -7.35
N PHE A 124 3.15 10.69 -6.41
CA PHE A 124 2.19 9.59 -6.46
C PHE A 124 0.73 10.05 -6.71
N ARG A 125 0.50 11.34 -6.92
CA ARG A 125 -0.81 11.86 -7.36
C ARG A 125 -0.94 11.68 -8.86
N ASN A 126 -2.16 11.40 -9.31
CA ASN A 126 -2.52 11.37 -10.74
C ASN A 126 -1.61 10.51 -11.63
N ILE A 127 -1.04 9.43 -11.07
CA ILE A 127 -0.10 8.56 -11.77
C ILE A 127 -0.78 7.95 -13.02
N PRO A 128 -0.18 8.09 -14.21
CA PRO A 128 -0.73 7.49 -15.41
C PRO A 128 -0.77 5.97 -15.28
N LYS A 129 -1.82 5.34 -15.84
CA LYS A 129 -1.88 3.89 -15.96
C LYS A 129 -0.81 3.42 -16.96
N ALA A 130 -0.13 2.33 -16.64
CA ALA A 130 0.73 1.66 -17.62
C ALA A 130 -0.12 1.24 -18.83
N LYS A 131 0.41 1.44 -20.04
CA LYS A 131 -0.21 0.90 -21.26
C LYS A 131 -0.07 -0.62 -21.21
N LYS A 132 -1.14 -1.34 -21.58
CA LYS A 132 -1.13 -2.79 -21.73
C LYS A 132 -0.14 -3.21 -22.82
#